data_AF-A0AAV7P0J3-F1
#
_entry.id   AF-A0AAV7P0J3-F1
#
_cell.length_a   1.000
_cell.length_b   1.000
_cell.length_c   1.000
_cell.angle_alpha   90.00
_cell.angle_beta   90.00
_cell.angle_gamma   90.00
#
_symmetry.space_group_name_H-M   'P 1'
#
loop_
_entity.id
_entity.type
_entity.pdbx_description
1 polymer ?
#
loop_
_entity_poly.entity_id
_entity_poly.type
_entity_poly.pdbx_seq_one_letter_code
_entity_poly.pdbx_strand_id
1 'polypeptide(L)'
;MVTSLIQGGGCVEASGVGVWIHGGGYVEAGGVGVWIQGGGCVEAGGVGGSIQGGGCVEAGGVGVWIEGRGCVEAGGVGVWIQGGGCVEAGGVGVWIQGGSGCVEAGGVGIWIQGGGCVEAGGVGGWIQRGGCVEAGGEGVWIQGGGCVEAGGVGVWIEGRGCVEAGGVGVWIQGGGCVEASGVGVWIQGGGCVEAGGVGGWIQGGGCVEASGEGVWIQGGGCVEAGGGGVWIQGGGCVEASGVGVWIHGGGCVEAGGEGVWIQGGGCVEAGGEGVWIQGGGCVEASGVGIWIQGGGCVEAGGVGVWIQGGGCVKAGGVGGWIQGGGCVEAGGEGVWIQGGGCVEAGGVGVWIQGVVVSRPVV
;
A
#
# COMPACT_ATOMS: atom_id res chain seq x y z
N MET A 1 -2.15 -36.54 -41.58
CA MET A 1 -1.55 -36.78 -42.91
C MET A 1 -0.78 -35.51 -43.23
N VAL A 2 0.56 -35.55 -43.30
CA VAL A 2 1.35 -34.38 -43.71
C VAL A 2 1.10 -34.18 -45.20
N THR A 3 0.59 -33.02 -45.60
CA THR A 3 0.26 -32.78 -47.01
C THR A 3 1.39 -32.07 -47.75
N SER A 4 2.31 -31.41 -47.04
CA SER A 4 3.42 -30.65 -47.64
C SER A 4 4.65 -30.62 -46.72
N LEU A 5 5.82 -30.99 -47.25
CA LEU A 5 7.14 -30.78 -46.62
C LEU A 5 7.96 -29.83 -47.51
N ILE A 6 8.42 -28.71 -46.95
CA ILE A 6 9.19 -27.68 -47.67
C ILE A 6 10.56 -27.53 -46.99
N GLN A 7 11.63 -27.65 -47.78
CA GLN A 7 13.03 -27.51 -47.32
C GLN A 7 13.75 -26.44 -48.16
N GLY A 8 14.37 -25.43 -47.54
CA GLY A 8 15.13 -24.41 -48.28
C GLY A 8 15.50 -23.14 -47.51
N GLY A 9 16.39 -22.33 -48.08
CA GLY A 9 16.97 -21.12 -47.46
C GLY A 9 16.43 -19.77 -47.99
N GLY A 10 15.16 -19.69 -48.40
CA GLY A 10 14.58 -18.52 -49.10
C GLY A 10 13.17 -18.18 -48.64
N CYS A 11 12.43 -17.37 -49.42
CA CYS A 11 11.03 -17.04 -49.11
C CYS A 11 10.12 -18.25 -49.38
N VAL A 12 9.30 -18.63 -48.39
CA VAL A 12 8.36 -19.75 -48.47
C VAL A 12 6.95 -19.26 -48.14
N GLU A 13 6.00 -19.49 -49.04
CA GLU A 13 4.57 -19.34 -48.77
C GLU A 13 3.92 -20.73 -48.78
N ALA A 14 3.15 -21.08 -47.75
CA ALA A 14 2.47 -22.36 -47.68
C ALA A 14 1.13 -22.27 -46.94
N SER A 15 0.10 -22.95 -47.45
CA SER A 15 -1.15 -23.11 -46.69
C SER A 15 -1.75 -24.50 -46.82
N GLY A 16 -2.49 -24.93 -45.81
CA GLY A 16 -3.22 -26.20 -45.85
C GLY A 16 -3.32 -26.94 -44.51
N VAL A 17 -3.54 -28.24 -44.59
CA VAL A 17 -3.63 -29.12 -43.42
C VAL A 17 -2.36 -29.95 -43.31
N GLY A 18 -1.59 -29.74 -42.25
CA GLY A 18 -0.39 -30.51 -41.99
C GLY A 18 0.83 -30.05 -42.79
N VAL A 19 1.21 -28.79 -42.62
CA VAL A 19 2.32 -28.13 -43.33
C VAL A 19 3.60 -28.21 -42.49
N TRP A 20 4.69 -28.73 -43.05
CA TRP A 20 6.01 -28.79 -42.42
C TRP A 20 7.04 -27.97 -43.22
N ILE A 21 7.67 -27.00 -42.56
CA ILE A 21 8.68 -26.11 -43.16
C ILE A 21 9.97 -26.21 -42.36
N HIS A 22 11.08 -26.51 -43.04
CA HIS A 22 12.40 -26.61 -42.42
C HIS A 22 13.42 -25.78 -43.21
N GLY A 23 14.03 -24.77 -42.57
CA GLY A 23 14.99 -23.89 -43.23
C GLY A 23 15.04 -22.48 -42.65
N GLY A 24 15.88 -21.62 -43.24
CA GLY A 24 15.99 -20.23 -42.80
C GLY A 24 15.65 -19.22 -43.91
N GLY A 25 15.07 -18.07 -43.56
CA GLY A 25 14.58 -17.09 -44.54
C GLY A 25 13.30 -16.39 -44.09
N TYR A 26 12.44 -16.02 -45.04
CA TYR A 26 11.10 -15.48 -44.77
C TYR A 26 10.07 -16.60 -44.98
N VAL A 27 9.18 -16.84 -44.03
CA VAL A 27 8.15 -17.88 -44.11
C VAL A 27 6.79 -17.27 -43.83
N GLU A 28 5.85 -17.40 -44.75
CA GLU A 28 4.43 -17.11 -44.55
C GLU A 28 3.65 -18.43 -44.61
N ALA A 29 2.97 -18.80 -43.52
CA ALA A 29 2.28 -20.08 -43.43
C ALA A 29 0.90 -20.00 -42.77
N GLY A 30 -0.09 -20.68 -43.35
CA GLY A 30 -1.48 -20.66 -42.85
C GLY A 30 -2.15 -22.03 -42.83
N GLY A 31 -3.02 -22.28 -41.85
CA GLY A 31 -3.95 -23.42 -41.89
C GLY A 31 -4.00 -24.25 -40.62
N VAL A 32 -4.17 -25.57 -40.74
CA VAL A 32 -4.37 -26.47 -39.59
C VAL A 32 -3.16 -27.37 -39.43
N GLY A 33 -2.45 -27.29 -38.30
CA GLY A 33 -1.22 -28.06 -38.09
C GLY A 33 -0.09 -27.52 -38.96
N VAL A 34 0.49 -26.39 -38.55
CA VAL A 34 1.65 -25.78 -39.21
C VAL A 34 2.87 -25.94 -38.30
N TRP A 35 3.96 -26.53 -38.80
CA TRP A 35 5.21 -26.70 -38.07
C TRP A 35 6.36 -26.05 -38.83
N ILE A 36 7.03 -25.10 -38.20
CA ILE A 36 8.13 -24.32 -38.77
C ILE A 36 9.35 -24.51 -37.88
N GLN A 37 10.45 -24.96 -38.48
CA GLN A 37 11.72 -25.14 -37.79
C GLN A 37 12.87 -24.45 -38.54
N GLY A 38 13.50 -23.47 -37.91
CA GLY A 38 14.67 -22.76 -38.43
C GLY A 38 14.67 -21.27 -38.08
N GLY A 39 15.66 -20.52 -38.58
CA GLY A 39 15.88 -19.11 -38.22
C GLY A 39 15.47 -18.13 -39.32
N GLY A 40 14.90 -16.98 -38.98
CA GLY A 40 14.48 -15.96 -39.94
C GLY A 40 13.22 -15.19 -39.52
N CYS A 41 12.49 -14.64 -40.50
CA CYS A 41 11.21 -13.97 -40.28
C CYS A 41 10.07 -14.94 -40.57
N VAL A 42 9.11 -15.08 -39.66
CA VAL A 42 7.98 -16.01 -39.78
C VAL A 42 6.68 -15.27 -39.56
N GLU A 43 5.76 -15.35 -40.50
CA GLU A 43 4.35 -14.97 -40.38
C GLU A 43 3.50 -16.24 -40.41
N ALA A 44 2.79 -16.56 -39.32
CA ALA A 44 2.04 -17.80 -39.22
C ALA A 44 0.62 -17.59 -38.70
N GLY A 45 -0.36 -18.25 -39.32
CA GLY A 45 -1.78 -18.16 -38.97
C GLY A 45 -2.50 -19.50 -38.90
N GLY A 46 -3.52 -19.61 -38.04
CA GLY A 46 -4.51 -20.68 -38.12
C GLY A 46 -4.70 -21.49 -36.84
N VAL A 47 -4.80 -22.82 -36.94
CA VAL A 47 -5.13 -23.70 -35.81
C VAL A 47 -4.00 -24.73 -35.62
N GLY A 48 -3.36 -24.71 -34.45
CA GLY A 48 -2.27 -25.62 -34.12
C GLY A 48 -0.98 -25.27 -34.88
N GLY A 49 -0.35 -24.17 -34.49
CA GLY A 49 0.93 -23.71 -35.03
C GLY A 49 2.08 -24.01 -34.05
N SER A 50 3.22 -24.48 -34.55
CA SER A 50 4.45 -24.66 -33.77
C SER A 50 5.63 -24.07 -34.52
N ILE A 51 6.31 -23.12 -33.91
CA ILE A 51 7.43 -22.37 -34.48
C ILE A 51 8.63 -22.56 -33.56
N GLN A 52 9.70 -23.16 -34.08
CA GLN A 52 10.95 -23.38 -33.34
C GLN A 52 12.12 -22.72 -34.07
N GLY A 53 12.81 -21.79 -33.40
CA GLY A 53 13.98 -21.15 -34.01
C GLY A 53 14.35 -19.80 -33.43
N GLY A 54 14.78 -18.87 -34.27
CA GLY A 54 15.08 -17.51 -33.83
C GLY A 54 14.99 -16.49 -34.95
N GLY A 55 14.82 -15.22 -34.60
CA GLY A 55 14.52 -14.14 -35.54
C GLY A 55 13.23 -13.41 -35.17
N CYS A 56 12.47 -12.93 -36.17
CA CYS A 56 11.21 -12.22 -35.94
C CYS A 56 10.02 -13.16 -36.22
N VAL A 57 9.08 -13.26 -35.30
CA VAL A 57 7.89 -14.12 -35.45
C VAL A 57 6.63 -13.30 -35.24
N GLU A 58 5.75 -13.27 -36.23
CA GLU A 58 4.38 -12.78 -36.13
C GLU A 58 3.45 -13.99 -36.24
N ALA A 59 2.70 -14.31 -35.18
CA ALA A 59 1.86 -15.50 -35.16
C ALA A 59 0.46 -15.27 -34.60
N GLY A 60 -0.56 -15.73 -35.33
CA GLY A 60 -1.97 -15.56 -34.97
C GLY A 60 -2.76 -16.87 -34.97
N GLY A 61 -3.72 -17.00 -34.05
CA GLY A 61 -4.77 -18.01 -34.17
C GLY A 61 -5.04 -18.84 -32.91
N VAL A 62 -5.36 -20.12 -33.07
CA VAL A 62 -5.75 -21.00 -31.96
C VAL A 62 -4.68 -22.05 -31.73
N GLY A 63 -4.12 -22.11 -30.51
CA GLY A 63 -3.07 -23.08 -30.16
C GLY A 63 -1.76 -22.79 -30.88
N VAL A 64 -1.15 -21.65 -30.55
CA VAL A 64 0.14 -21.21 -31.11
C VAL A 64 1.24 -21.52 -30.09
N TRP A 65 2.30 -22.20 -30.53
CA TRP A 65 3.48 -22.53 -29.74
C TRP A 65 4.74 -21.95 -30.40
N ILE A 66 5.47 -21.12 -29.67
CA ILE A 66 6.68 -20.45 -30.14
C ILE A 66 7.81 -20.76 -29.17
N GLU A 67 8.87 -21.37 -29.67
CA GLU A 67 10.09 -21.66 -28.90
C GLU A 67 11.30 -21.04 -29.61
N GLY A 68 12.00 -20.12 -28.96
CA GLY A 68 13.08 -19.44 -29.65
C GLY A 68 13.75 -18.25 -28.99
N ARG A 69 14.63 -17.60 -29.76
CA ARG A 69 15.24 -16.31 -29.38
C ARG A 69 14.95 -15.26 -30.46
N GLY A 70 14.53 -14.06 -30.06
CA GLY A 70 14.27 -12.96 -30.98
C GLY A 70 13.01 -12.16 -30.64
N CYS A 71 12.46 -11.45 -31.61
CA CYS A 71 11.25 -10.64 -31.43
C CYS A 71 10.01 -11.47 -31.78
N VAL A 72 9.00 -11.47 -30.91
CA VAL A 72 7.77 -12.23 -31.10
C VAL A 72 6.56 -11.31 -30.94
N GLU A 73 5.71 -11.23 -31.95
CA GLU A 73 4.38 -10.66 -31.90
C GLU A 73 3.38 -11.81 -32.04
N ALA A 74 2.56 -12.07 -31.03
CA ALA A 74 1.65 -13.21 -31.05
C ALA A 74 0.24 -12.88 -30.55
N GLY A 75 -0.77 -13.35 -31.27
CA GLY A 75 -2.18 -13.08 -30.98
C GLY A 75 -3.07 -14.32 -31.02
N GLY A 76 -4.07 -14.39 -30.14
CA GLY A 76 -5.20 -15.32 -30.31
C GLY A 76 -5.57 -16.11 -29.06
N VAL A 77 -5.94 -17.38 -29.22
CA VAL A 77 -6.43 -18.24 -28.13
C VAL A 77 -5.45 -19.37 -27.86
N GLY A 78 -4.91 -19.43 -26.64
CA GLY A 78 -3.93 -20.44 -26.26
C GLY A 78 -2.57 -20.21 -26.92
N VAL A 79 -1.92 -19.11 -26.56
CA VAL A 79 -0.59 -18.74 -27.06
C VAL A 79 0.45 -19.13 -26.01
N TRP A 80 1.49 -19.86 -26.43
CA TRP A 80 2.59 -20.29 -25.58
C TRP A 80 3.91 -19.82 -26.18
N ILE A 81 4.67 -19.05 -25.42
CA ILE A 81 5.96 -18.47 -25.84
C ILE A 81 7.01 -18.89 -24.83
N GLN A 82 8.01 -19.62 -25.30
CA GLN A 82 9.16 -20.04 -24.50
C GLN A 82 10.44 -19.52 -25.14
N GLY A 83 11.18 -18.66 -24.45
CA GLY A 83 12.30 -18.02 -25.11
C GLY A 83 12.89 -16.80 -24.42
N GLY A 84 13.68 -16.04 -25.18
CA GLY A 84 14.20 -14.74 -24.74
C GLY A 84 14.29 -13.74 -25.90
N GLY A 85 14.12 -12.47 -25.60
CA GLY A 85 14.03 -11.38 -26.57
C GLY A 85 12.88 -10.44 -26.21
N CYS A 86 12.38 -9.68 -27.18
CA CYS A 86 11.21 -8.82 -27.01
C CYS A 86 9.94 -9.58 -27.39
N VAL A 87 8.91 -9.53 -26.56
CA VAL A 87 7.64 -10.24 -26.78
C VAL A 87 6.48 -9.26 -26.67
N GLU A 88 5.65 -9.18 -27.69
CA GLU A 88 4.34 -8.53 -27.65
C GLU A 88 3.27 -9.62 -27.84
N ALA A 89 2.40 -9.83 -26.86
CA ALA A 89 1.43 -10.92 -26.91
C ALA A 89 0.02 -10.51 -26.48
N GLY A 90 -0.98 -10.90 -27.28
CA GLY A 90 -2.38 -10.55 -27.07
C GLY A 90 -3.32 -11.75 -27.09
N GLY A 91 -4.39 -11.72 -26.30
CA GLY A 91 -5.55 -12.59 -26.49
C GLY A 91 -6.02 -13.34 -25.25
N VAL A 92 -6.46 -14.59 -25.42
CA VAL A 92 -7.05 -15.40 -24.35
C VAL A 92 -6.16 -16.60 -24.04
N GLY A 93 -5.67 -16.68 -22.79
CA GLY A 93 -4.78 -17.75 -22.36
C GLY A 93 -3.39 -17.62 -22.98
N VAL A 94 -2.66 -16.58 -22.57
CA VAL A 94 -1.29 -16.28 -23.02
C VAL A 94 -0.30 -16.73 -21.94
N TRP A 95 0.67 -17.55 -22.32
CA TRP A 95 1.71 -18.07 -21.43
C TRP A 95 3.09 -17.70 -21.97
N ILE A 96 3.86 -16.96 -21.19
CA ILE A 96 5.19 -16.47 -21.55
C ILE A 96 6.19 -16.95 -20.51
N GLN A 97 7.19 -17.70 -20.96
CA GLN A 97 8.24 -18.23 -20.09
C GLN A 97 9.63 -17.90 -20.64
N GLY A 98 10.43 -17.20 -19.85
CA GLY A 98 11.87 -17.01 -20.08
C GLY A 98 12.32 -15.56 -20.31
N GLY A 99 13.65 -15.40 -20.44
CA GLY A 99 14.33 -14.24 -21.01
C GLY A 99 14.49 -12.99 -20.14
N SER A 100 15.60 -12.27 -20.34
CA SER A 100 15.93 -10.97 -19.74
C SER A 100 15.48 -9.76 -20.57
N GLY A 101 14.60 -9.97 -21.55
CA GLY A 101 14.11 -8.93 -22.47
C GLY A 101 12.82 -8.26 -22.00
N CYS A 102 12.19 -7.48 -22.88
CA CYS A 102 10.93 -6.79 -22.60
C CYS A 102 9.73 -7.64 -23.01
N VAL A 103 8.68 -7.64 -22.20
CA VAL A 103 7.42 -8.33 -22.46
C VAL A 103 6.27 -7.33 -22.36
N GLU A 104 5.49 -7.18 -23.42
CA GLU A 104 4.22 -6.47 -23.43
C GLU A 104 3.09 -7.49 -23.64
N ALA A 105 2.14 -7.59 -22.73
CA ALA A 105 1.07 -8.58 -22.81
C ALA A 105 -0.31 -7.99 -22.50
N GLY A 106 -1.31 -8.34 -23.31
CA GLY A 106 -2.69 -7.86 -23.17
C GLY A 106 -3.75 -8.94 -23.34
N GLY A 107 -4.86 -8.85 -22.61
CA GLY A 107 -6.03 -9.72 -22.81
C GLY A 107 -6.53 -10.43 -21.56
N VAL A 108 -6.95 -11.69 -21.69
CA VAL A 108 -7.62 -12.46 -20.63
C VAL A 108 -6.79 -13.70 -20.28
N GLY A 109 -6.41 -13.85 -19.02
CA GLY A 109 -5.64 -15.00 -18.54
C GLY A 109 -4.21 -14.98 -19.05
N ILE A 110 -3.41 -14.04 -18.55
CA ILE A 110 -2.00 -13.86 -18.90
C ILE A 110 -1.13 -14.44 -17.80
N TRP A 111 -0.15 -15.26 -18.18
CA TRP A 111 0.85 -15.82 -17.28
C TRP A 111 2.25 -15.51 -17.79
N ILE A 112 3.03 -14.79 -16.99
CA ILE A 112 4.40 -14.37 -17.31
C ILE A 112 5.34 -14.89 -16.23
N GLN A 113 6.35 -15.65 -16.63
CA GLN A 113 7.41 -16.12 -15.75
C GLN A 113 8.79 -15.70 -16.30
N GLY A 114 9.42 -14.73 -15.64
CA GLY A 114 10.67 -14.09 -16.08
C GLY A 114 10.43 -12.69 -16.64
N GLY A 115 11.39 -12.21 -17.45
CA GLY A 115 11.38 -10.86 -18.02
C GLY A 115 12.35 -9.91 -17.32
N GLY A 116 12.99 -9.05 -18.12
CA GLY A 116 13.71 -7.88 -17.62
C GLY A 116 12.72 -6.77 -17.25
N CYS A 117 11.93 -6.34 -18.23
CA CYS A 117 10.84 -5.38 -18.09
C CYS A 117 9.53 -6.03 -18.56
N VAL A 118 8.43 -5.85 -17.82
CA VAL A 118 7.13 -6.44 -18.13
C VAL A 118 6.06 -5.35 -18.08
N GLU A 119 5.31 -5.17 -19.16
CA GLU A 119 4.10 -4.38 -19.23
C GLU A 119 2.91 -5.35 -19.47
N ALA A 120 1.93 -5.36 -18.57
CA ALA A 120 0.81 -6.29 -18.67
C ALA A 120 -0.54 -5.60 -18.43
N GLY A 121 -1.52 -5.90 -19.28
CA GLY A 121 -2.87 -5.33 -19.20
C GLY A 121 -3.97 -6.36 -19.35
N GLY A 122 -5.12 -6.13 -18.70
CA GLY A 122 -6.36 -6.85 -18.99
C GLY A 122 -6.98 -7.56 -17.79
N VAL A 123 -7.47 -8.79 -17.97
CA VAL A 123 -8.22 -9.53 -16.95
C VAL A 123 -7.49 -10.82 -16.57
N GLY A 124 -7.12 -10.96 -15.30
CA GLY A 124 -6.47 -12.16 -14.77
C GLY A 124 -5.02 -12.28 -15.21
N GLY A 125 -4.14 -11.45 -14.64
CA GLY A 125 -2.71 -11.47 -14.88
C GLY A 125 -1.93 -12.11 -13.74
N TRP A 126 -0.97 -12.98 -14.08
CA TRP A 126 -0.02 -13.58 -13.13
C TRP A 126 1.41 -13.34 -13.60
N ILE A 127 2.19 -12.58 -12.82
CA ILE A 127 3.56 -12.17 -13.16
C ILE A 127 4.50 -12.67 -12.07
N GLN A 128 5.49 -13.48 -12.44
CA GLN A 128 6.49 -14.02 -11.52
C GLN A 128 7.90 -13.66 -11.99
N ARG A 129 8.74 -13.17 -11.05
CA ARG A 129 10.18 -12.95 -11.23
C ARG A 129 10.55 -11.98 -12.37
N GLY A 130 10.00 -10.77 -12.34
CA GLY A 130 10.42 -9.65 -13.20
C GLY A 130 11.47 -8.73 -12.57
N GLY A 131 12.15 -7.94 -13.40
CA GLY A 131 12.97 -6.79 -12.98
C GLY A 131 12.07 -5.58 -12.70
N CYS A 132 11.58 -4.91 -13.75
CA CYS A 132 10.58 -3.85 -13.64
C CYS A 132 9.23 -4.34 -14.17
N VAL A 133 8.13 -4.06 -13.47
CA VAL A 133 6.77 -4.49 -13.84
C VAL A 133 5.82 -3.30 -13.82
N GLU A 134 5.16 -3.04 -14.93
CA GLU A 134 4.00 -2.15 -15.05
C GLU A 134 2.77 -3.01 -15.36
N ALA A 135 1.76 -3.02 -14.50
CA ALA A 135 0.59 -3.89 -14.69
C ALA A 135 -0.74 -3.21 -14.40
N GLY A 136 -1.71 -3.36 -15.29
CA GLY A 136 -3.03 -2.76 -15.20
C GLY A 136 -4.17 -3.76 -15.39
N GLY A 137 -5.28 -3.57 -14.68
CA GLY A 137 -6.56 -4.20 -15.02
C GLY A 137 -7.25 -4.92 -13.85
N GLU A 138 -7.98 -5.99 -14.15
CA GLU A 138 -8.78 -6.72 -13.16
C GLU A 138 -8.10 -8.04 -12.76
N GLY A 139 -7.85 -8.24 -11.47
CA GLY A 139 -7.27 -9.48 -10.94
C GLY A 139 -5.80 -9.65 -11.33
N VAL A 140 -4.95 -8.74 -10.87
CA VAL A 140 -3.50 -8.73 -11.16
C VAL A 140 -2.73 -9.31 -9.97
N TRP A 141 -1.85 -10.27 -10.24
CA TRP A 141 -1.02 -10.95 -9.25
C TRP A 141 0.45 -10.83 -9.62
N ILE A 142 1.27 -10.23 -8.75
CA ILE A 142 2.68 -9.95 -9.00
C ILE A 142 3.51 -10.53 -7.85
N GLN A 143 4.49 -11.37 -8.19
CA GLN A 143 5.43 -11.93 -7.23
C GLN A 143 6.88 -11.70 -7.70
N GLY A 144 7.65 -10.88 -6.97
CA GLY A 144 8.98 -10.45 -7.45
C GLY A 144 9.78 -9.56 -6.51
N GLY A 145 10.94 -9.09 -6.98
CA GLY A 145 11.91 -8.38 -6.14
C GLY A 145 12.34 -7.00 -6.64
N GLY A 146 11.88 -6.54 -7.80
CA GLY A 146 12.24 -5.24 -8.37
C GLY A 146 11.13 -4.19 -8.29
N CYS A 147 11.15 -3.19 -9.17
CA CYS A 147 10.20 -2.07 -9.17
C CYS A 147 8.85 -2.50 -9.77
N VAL A 148 7.75 -2.15 -9.10
CA VAL A 148 6.39 -2.50 -9.52
C VAL A 148 5.53 -1.25 -9.55
N GLU A 149 4.92 -0.95 -10.69
CA GLU A 149 3.83 0.01 -10.84
C GLU A 149 2.56 -0.78 -11.21
N ALA A 150 1.51 -0.72 -10.39
CA ALA A 150 0.31 -1.52 -10.64
C ALA A 150 -1.00 -0.77 -10.38
N GLY A 151 -1.96 -0.95 -11.28
CA GLY A 151 -3.26 -0.26 -11.23
C GLY A 151 -4.45 -1.17 -11.48
N GLY A 152 -5.59 -0.90 -10.84
CA GLY A 152 -6.88 -1.47 -11.24
C GLY A 152 -7.70 -2.07 -10.12
N VAL A 153 -8.39 -3.18 -10.39
CA VAL A 153 -9.31 -3.83 -9.44
C VAL A 153 -8.77 -5.18 -9.02
N GLY A 154 -8.55 -5.38 -7.72
CA GLY A 154 -8.00 -6.62 -7.18
C GLY A 154 -6.54 -6.82 -7.57
N VAL A 155 -5.66 -5.98 -7.01
CA VAL A 155 -4.21 -6.01 -7.26
C VAL A 155 -3.52 -6.64 -6.06
N TRP A 156 -2.75 -7.72 -6.27
CA TRP A 156 -1.98 -8.42 -5.24
C TRP A 156 -0.49 -8.41 -5.58
N ILE A 157 0.33 -7.90 -4.68
CA ILE A 157 1.76 -7.72 -4.86
C ILE A 157 2.50 -8.36 -3.69
N GLU A 158 3.39 -9.32 -3.96
CA GLU A 158 4.28 -9.92 -2.99
C GLU A 158 5.74 -9.69 -3.41
N GLY A 159 6.52 -8.97 -2.60
CA GLY A 159 7.89 -8.65 -2.99
C GLY A 159 8.72 -7.85 -2.01
N ARG A 160 9.93 -7.44 -2.42
CA ARG A 160 10.87 -6.65 -1.57
C ARG A 160 11.38 -5.36 -2.23
N GLY A 161 10.92 -5.04 -3.44
CA GLY A 161 11.35 -3.84 -4.17
C GLY A 161 10.52 -2.59 -3.83
N CYS A 162 10.59 -1.59 -4.70
CA CYS A 162 9.74 -0.40 -4.66
C CYS A 162 8.40 -0.70 -5.33
N VAL A 163 7.30 -0.28 -4.71
CA VAL A 163 5.94 -0.54 -5.20
C VAL A 163 5.16 0.76 -5.25
N GLU A 164 4.61 1.09 -6.41
CA GLU A 164 3.59 2.13 -6.61
C GLU A 164 2.30 1.43 -7.05
N ALA A 165 1.23 1.54 -6.27
CA ALA A 165 -0.01 0.83 -6.55
C ALA A 165 -1.28 1.68 -6.39
N GLY A 166 -2.22 1.54 -7.31
CA GLY A 166 -3.46 2.31 -7.34
C GLY A 166 -4.70 1.46 -7.60
N GLY A 167 -5.84 1.81 -6.98
CA GLY A 167 -7.15 1.34 -7.42
C GLY A 167 -8.05 0.76 -6.33
N VAL A 168 -8.80 -0.30 -6.63
CA VAL A 168 -9.80 -0.88 -5.72
C VAL A 168 -9.35 -2.27 -5.27
N GLY A 169 -9.20 -2.48 -3.97
CA GLY A 169 -8.77 -3.75 -3.40
C GLY A 169 -7.30 -4.04 -3.72
N VAL A 170 -6.41 -3.22 -3.17
CA VAL A 170 -4.96 -3.36 -3.33
C VAL A 170 -4.39 -4.07 -2.10
N TRP A 171 -3.62 -5.13 -2.32
CA TRP A 171 -2.94 -5.90 -1.28
C TRP A 171 -1.44 -5.98 -1.57
N ILE A 172 -0.63 -5.52 -0.62
CA ILE A 172 0.82 -5.46 -0.73
C ILE A 172 1.44 -6.19 0.46
N GLN A 173 2.26 -7.19 0.18
CA GLN A 173 3.03 -7.92 1.18
C GLN A 173 4.53 -7.77 0.92
N GLY A 174 5.24 -7.19 1.88
CA GLY A 174 6.65 -6.87 1.82
C GLY A 174 6.92 -5.44 1.33
N GLY A 175 7.96 -5.26 0.52
CA GLY A 175 8.40 -3.96 -0.01
C GLY A 175 9.51 -3.29 0.79
N GLY A 176 10.35 -2.52 0.08
CA GLY A 176 11.29 -1.56 0.68
C GLY A 176 10.62 -0.20 0.86
N CYS A 177 10.13 0.38 -0.23
CA CYS A 177 9.33 1.60 -0.27
C CYS A 177 8.00 1.30 -0.97
N VAL A 178 6.88 1.73 -0.38
CA VAL A 178 5.53 1.48 -0.90
C VAL A 178 4.77 2.80 -0.97
N GLU A 179 4.28 3.17 -2.15
CA GLU A 179 3.28 4.21 -2.36
C GLU A 179 1.99 3.55 -2.84
N ALA A 180 0.89 3.72 -2.13
CA ALA A 180 -0.38 3.09 -2.48
C ALA A 180 -1.57 4.01 -2.32
N SER A 181 -2.48 4.03 -3.29
CA SER A 181 -3.68 4.86 -3.22
C SER A 181 -4.95 4.14 -3.71
N GLY A 182 -6.09 4.52 -3.15
CA GLY A 182 -7.41 4.10 -3.66
C GLY A 182 -8.37 3.59 -2.58
N VAL A 183 -9.20 2.61 -2.92
CA VAL A 183 -10.26 2.09 -2.04
C VAL A 183 -9.90 0.68 -1.58
N GLY A 184 -9.80 0.47 -0.26
CA GLY A 184 -9.46 -0.82 0.32
C GLY A 184 -8.00 -1.18 0.06
N VAL A 185 -7.07 -0.45 0.69
CA VAL A 185 -5.63 -0.65 0.57
C VAL A 185 -5.11 -1.40 1.79
N TRP A 186 -4.48 -2.55 1.61
CA TRP A 186 -3.92 -3.38 2.67
C TRP A 186 -2.41 -3.57 2.46
N ILE A 187 -1.60 -3.14 3.42
CA ILE A 187 -0.14 -3.16 3.34
C ILE A 187 0.40 -3.91 4.56
N GLN A 188 1.19 -4.95 4.31
CA GLN A 188 1.90 -5.70 5.35
C GLN A 188 3.41 -5.68 5.10
N GLY A 189 4.17 -4.99 5.92
CA GLY A 189 5.62 -4.81 5.77
C GLY A 189 6.00 -3.39 5.38
N GLY A 190 7.06 -3.25 4.58
CA GLY A 190 7.61 -1.95 4.17
C GLY A 190 8.68 -1.39 5.11
N GLY A 191 9.68 -0.74 4.52
CA GLY A 191 10.57 0.20 5.23
C GLY A 191 9.92 1.57 5.35
N CYS A 192 9.50 2.14 4.21
CA CYS A 192 8.73 3.39 4.13
C CYS A 192 7.41 3.13 3.40
N VAL A 193 6.29 3.63 3.95
CA VAL A 193 4.95 3.45 3.40
C VAL A 193 4.24 4.79 3.30
N GLU A 194 3.77 5.13 2.11
CA GLU A 194 2.87 6.26 1.83
C GLU A 194 1.54 5.69 1.32
N ALA A 195 0.45 5.98 2.01
CA ALA A 195 -0.87 5.42 1.70
C ALA A 195 -1.95 6.49 1.65
N GLY A 196 -2.85 6.42 0.66
CA GLY A 196 -3.96 7.36 0.49
C GLY A 196 -5.29 6.71 0.14
N GLY A 197 -6.40 7.37 0.49
CA GLY A 197 -7.74 7.05 -0.04
C GLY A 197 -8.76 6.61 1.01
N VAL A 198 -9.50 5.54 0.76
CA VAL A 198 -10.61 5.10 1.63
C VAL A 198 -10.41 3.66 2.09
N GLY A 199 -10.39 3.43 3.40
CA GLY A 199 -10.28 2.10 4.01
C GLY A 199 -8.87 1.53 3.93
N GLY A 200 -7.90 2.22 4.53
CA GLY A 200 -6.50 1.79 4.58
C GLY A 200 -6.21 0.91 5.81
N TRP A 201 -5.50 -0.20 5.62
CA TRP A 201 -4.95 -1.03 6.70
C TRP A 201 -3.46 -1.25 6.49
N ILE A 202 -2.64 -0.78 7.43
CA ILE A 202 -1.18 -0.82 7.35
C ILE A 202 -0.65 -1.57 8.56
N GLN A 203 0.12 -2.64 8.34
CA GLN A 203 0.76 -3.42 9.38
C GLN A 203 2.28 -3.46 9.16
N GLY A 204 3.04 -2.85 10.07
CA GLY A 204 4.50 -2.73 9.95
C GLY A 204 4.95 -1.33 9.56
N GLY A 205 6.07 -1.23 8.85
CA GLY A 205 6.69 0.05 8.47
C GLY A 205 7.74 0.53 9.47
N GLY A 206 8.82 1.12 8.94
CA GLY A 206 9.71 1.99 9.69
C GLY A 206 9.11 3.40 9.80
N CYS A 207 8.75 3.97 8.64
CA CYS A 207 8.03 5.24 8.52
C CYS A 207 6.72 5.03 7.75
N VAL A 208 5.61 5.57 8.25
CA VAL A 208 4.28 5.46 7.64
C VAL A 208 3.66 6.85 7.52
N GLU A 209 3.29 7.25 6.31
CA GLU A 209 2.42 8.40 6.03
C GLU A 209 1.10 7.87 5.45
N ALA A 210 -0.03 8.21 6.07
CA ALA A 210 -1.33 7.72 5.66
C ALA A 210 -2.38 8.82 5.65
N SER A 211 -3.14 8.94 4.56
CA SER A 211 -4.19 9.95 4.44
C SER A 211 -5.52 9.36 3.96
N GLY A 212 -6.63 9.93 4.43
CA GLY A 212 -7.97 9.68 3.92
C GLY A 212 -8.96 9.14 4.95
N GLU A 213 -10.01 8.46 4.49
CA GLU A 213 -11.11 8.00 5.35
C GLU A 213 -10.89 6.55 5.80
N GLY A 214 -10.99 6.28 7.10
CA GLY A 214 -10.93 4.93 7.68
C GLY A 214 -9.52 4.33 7.61
N VAL A 215 -8.56 4.98 8.25
CA VAL A 215 -7.16 4.56 8.30
C VAL A 215 -6.88 3.76 9.57
N TRP A 216 -6.28 2.58 9.42
CA TRP A 216 -5.87 1.71 10.51
C TRP A 216 -4.39 1.35 10.36
N ILE A 217 -3.60 1.67 11.38
CA ILE A 217 -2.14 1.47 11.39
C ILE A 217 -1.77 0.63 12.60
N GLN A 218 -1.03 -0.46 12.38
CA GLN A 218 -0.48 -1.32 13.42
C GLN A 218 1.04 -1.44 13.28
N GLY A 219 1.79 -0.85 14.21
CA GLY A 219 3.25 -0.79 14.16
C GLY A 219 3.76 0.61 13.82
N GLY A 220 4.89 0.69 13.11
CA GLY A 220 5.56 1.95 12.78
C GLY A 220 6.62 2.36 13.79
N GLY A 221 7.74 2.90 13.29
CA GLY A 221 8.66 3.72 14.07
C GLY A 221 8.16 5.15 14.17
N CYS A 222 7.92 5.77 13.02
CA CYS A 222 7.30 7.10 12.87
C CYS A 222 6.01 6.98 12.05
N VAL A 223 4.92 7.60 12.50
CA VAL A 223 3.60 7.53 11.85
C VAL A 223 3.03 8.95 11.72
N GLU A 224 2.66 9.33 10.49
CA GLU A 224 1.89 10.53 10.18
C GLU A 224 0.55 10.08 9.56
N ALA A 225 -0.57 10.45 10.16
CA ALA A 225 -1.89 10.02 9.73
C ALA A 225 -2.89 11.18 9.66
N GLY A 226 -3.66 11.28 8.58
CA GLY A 226 -4.66 12.32 8.41
C GLY A 226 -6.00 11.80 7.86
N GLY A 227 -7.11 12.40 8.30
CA GLY A 227 -8.41 12.25 7.65
C GLY A 227 -9.55 11.75 8.56
N GLY A 228 -10.58 11.14 7.96
CA GLY A 228 -11.81 10.78 8.68
C GLY A 228 -11.73 9.38 9.29
N GLY A 229 -11.55 9.27 10.60
CA GLY A 229 -11.48 8.01 11.34
C GLY A 229 -10.09 7.38 11.25
N VAL A 230 -9.25 7.67 12.24
CA VAL A 230 -7.85 7.22 12.30
C VAL A 230 -7.65 6.34 13.53
N TRP A 231 -7.13 5.14 13.34
CA TRP A 231 -6.83 4.19 14.41
C TRP A 231 -5.36 3.76 14.32
N ILE A 232 -4.58 4.04 15.36
CA ILE A 232 -3.14 3.75 15.41
C ILE A 232 -2.87 2.88 16.62
N GLN A 233 -2.23 1.73 16.42
CA GLN A 233 -1.77 0.82 17.47
C GLN A 233 -0.26 0.59 17.33
N GLY A 234 0.52 1.06 18.30
CA GLY A 234 1.99 1.05 18.24
C GLY A 234 2.56 2.43 17.93
N GLY A 235 3.78 2.47 17.39
CA GLY A 235 4.47 3.72 17.08
C GLY A 235 5.54 4.12 18.11
N GLY A 236 6.62 4.72 17.63
CA GLY A 236 7.55 5.52 18.42
C GLY A 236 7.08 6.97 18.48
N CYS A 237 7.02 7.65 17.32
CA CYS A 237 6.48 9.00 17.17
C CYS A 237 5.22 8.96 16.29
N VAL A 238 4.15 9.63 16.70
CA VAL A 238 2.85 9.64 16.01
C VAL A 238 2.35 11.06 15.87
N GLU A 239 2.05 11.49 14.65
CA GLU A 239 1.27 12.70 14.35
C GLU A 239 -0.04 12.27 13.68
N ALA A 240 -1.18 12.66 14.26
CA ALA A 240 -2.49 12.27 13.76
C ALA A 240 -3.44 13.47 13.70
N SER A 241 -4.15 13.63 12.59
CA SER A 241 -5.14 14.69 12.42
C SER A 241 -6.47 14.17 11.86
N GLY A 242 -7.57 14.80 12.26
CA GLY A 242 -8.89 14.62 11.64
C GLY A 242 -10.01 14.23 12.60
N VAL A 243 -11.06 13.58 12.10
CA VAL A 243 -12.26 13.25 12.91
C VAL A 243 -12.12 11.85 13.50
N GLY A 244 -12.34 11.66 14.80
CA GLY A 244 -12.34 10.33 15.41
C GLY A 244 -10.96 9.66 15.39
N VAL A 245 -10.01 10.24 16.10
CA VAL A 245 -8.62 9.77 16.21
C VAL A 245 -8.51 8.89 17.46
N TRP A 246 -8.01 7.66 17.28
CA TRP A 246 -7.76 6.69 18.35
C TRP A 246 -6.31 6.21 18.29
N ILE A 247 -5.55 6.43 19.34
CA ILE A 247 -4.12 6.08 19.41
C ILE A 247 -3.88 5.21 20.63
N HIS A 248 -3.30 4.03 20.42
CA HIS A 248 -2.92 3.11 21.49
C HIS A 248 -1.43 2.76 21.37
N GLY A 249 -0.60 3.21 22.31
CA GLY A 249 0.86 3.12 22.25
C GLY A 249 1.52 4.50 22.10
N GLY A 250 2.75 4.52 21.59
CA GLY A 250 3.49 5.75 21.35
C GLY A 250 4.49 6.14 22.45
N GLY A 251 5.59 6.74 22.01
CA GLY A 251 6.55 7.50 22.83
C GLY A 251 6.33 9.01 22.75
N CYS A 252 6.09 9.57 21.56
CA CYS A 252 5.65 10.96 21.37
C CYS A 252 4.40 10.97 20.47
N VAL A 253 3.35 11.68 20.88
CA VAL A 253 2.06 11.72 20.17
C VAL A 253 1.60 13.16 20.01
N GLU A 254 1.32 13.59 18.79
CA GLU A 254 0.63 14.83 18.45
C GLU A 254 -0.69 14.46 17.78
N ALA A 255 -1.83 14.91 18.33
CA ALA A 255 -3.15 14.53 17.83
C ALA A 255 -4.11 15.73 17.77
N GLY A 256 -4.67 15.99 16.59
CA GLY A 256 -5.71 17.02 16.40
C GLY A 256 -7.03 16.43 15.92
N GLY A 257 -8.18 16.86 16.48
CA GLY A 257 -9.48 16.39 15.99
C GLY A 257 -10.71 16.68 16.83
N GLU A 258 -11.90 16.37 16.31
CA GLU A 258 -13.18 16.50 17.02
C GLU A 258 -13.48 15.34 18.02
N GLY A 259 -12.62 14.33 18.07
CA GLY A 259 -12.81 13.18 18.96
C GLY A 259 -11.52 12.40 19.11
N VAL A 260 -10.64 12.90 19.97
CA VAL A 260 -9.29 12.37 20.18
C VAL A 260 -9.27 11.47 21.41
N TRP A 261 -8.81 10.24 21.25
CA TRP A 261 -8.63 9.27 22.33
C TRP A 261 -7.22 8.69 22.27
N ILE A 262 -6.46 8.83 23.35
CA ILE A 262 -5.06 8.43 23.42
C ILE A 262 -4.85 7.56 24.65
N GLN A 263 -4.28 6.37 24.46
CA GLN A 263 -3.89 5.46 25.52
C GLN A 263 -2.42 5.07 25.35
N GLY A 264 -1.51 5.60 26.18
CA GLY A 264 -0.07 5.43 25.94
C GLY A 264 0.83 6.09 26.97
N GLY A 265 2.15 5.85 26.86
CA GLY A 265 3.13 6.24 27.86
C GLY A 265 4.28 7.03 27.26
N GLY A 266 4.13 8.35 27.19
CA GLY A 266 5.12 9.25 26.60
C GLY A 266 4.70 10.72 26.65
N CYS A 267 5.20 11.54 25.74
CA CYS A 267 4.76 12.94 25.56
C CYS A 267 3.54 12.99 24.63
N VAL A 268 2.49 13.70 25.02
CA VAL A 268 1.23 13.81 24.29
C VAL A 268 0.86 15.27 24.14
N GLU A 269 0.64 15.73 22.91
CA GLU A 269 -0.01 17.00 22.59
C GLU A 269 -1.34 16.69 21.89
N ALA A 270 -2.45 17.14 22.45
CA ALA A 270 -3.78 16.85 21.93
C ALA A 270 -4.63 18.13 21.81
N GLY A 271 -5.25 18.34 20.65
CA GLY A 271 -6.13 19.47 20.40
C GLY A 271 -7.51 19.06 19.91
N GLY A 272 -8.54 19.77 20.38
CA GLY A 272 -9.88 19.78 19.76
C GLY A 272 -11.04 19.47 20.70
N GLU A 273 -12.14 18.98 20.15
CA GLU A 273 -13.34 18.64 20.93
C GLU A 273 -13.26 17.18 21.40
N GLY A 274 -13.73 16.90 22.62
CA GLY A 274 -13.86 15.53 23.14
C GLY A 274 -12.54 14.77 23.30
N VAL A 275 -11.54 15.40 23.92
CA VAL A 275 -10.20 14.81 24.14
C VAL A 275 -10.18 13.90 25.37
N TRP A 276 -9.77 12.63 25.21
CA TRP A 276 -9.58 11.66 26.28
C TRP A 276 -8.17 11.08 26.26
N ILE A 277 -7.42 11.23 27.34
CA ILE A 277 -6.03 10.78 27.44
C ILE A 277 -5.86 9.91 28.67
N GLN A 278 -5.33 8.70 28.47
CA GLN A 278 -4.93 7.79 29.55
C GLN A 278 -3.45 7.44 29.40
N GLY A 279 -2.59 7.97 30.28
CA GLY A 279 -1.14 7.85 30.07
C GLY A 279 -0.22 8.36 31.18
N GLY A 280 1.10 8.20 31.00
CA GLY A 280 2.08 8.34 32.09
C GLY A 280 3.17 9.42 31.98
N GLY A 281 3.25 10.19 30.88
CA GLY A 281 4.33 11.17 30.66
C GLY A 281 3.88 12.64 30.71
N CYS A 282 4.35 13.46 29.78
CA CYS A 282 3.94 14.87 29.66
C CYS A 282 2.71 14.98 28.77
N VAL A 283 1.69 15.73 29.17
CA VAL A 283 0.44 15.90 28.44
C VAL A 283 0.16 17.39 28.28
N GLU A 284 0.02 17.86 27.04
CA GLU A 284 -0.57 19.16 26.70
C GLU A 284 -1.90 18.90 25.99
N ALA A 285 -2.99 19.47 26.51
CA ALA A 285 -4.32 19.29 25.94
C ALA A 285 -5.07 20.62 25.83
N SER A 286 -5.72 20.85 24.69
CA SER A 286 -6.54 22.05 24.50
C SER A 286 -7.89 21.77 23.84
N GLY A 287 -8.92 22.53 24.22
CA GLY A 287 -10.24 22.48 23.60
C GLY A 287 -11.41 22.24 24.56
N VAL A 288 -12.40 21.43 24.15
CA VAL A 288 -13.68 21.26 24.88
C VAL A 288 -13.84 19.81 25.33
N GLY A 289 -14.23 19.59 26.58
CA GLY A 289 -14.51 18.25 27.12
C GLY A 289 -13.25 17.39 27.23
N ILE A 290 -12.24 17.91 27.94
CA ILE A 290 -10.95 17.25 28.12
C ILE A 290 -11.01 16.33 29.34
N TRP A 291 -10.59 15.08 29.18
CA TRP A 291 -10.48 14.11 30.26
C TRP A 291 -9.09 13.47 30.26
N ILE A 292 -8.32 13.68 31.32
CA ILE A 292 -6.94 13.18 31.44
C ILE A 292 -6.84 12.29 32.67
N GLN A 293 -6.41 11.05 32.47
CA GLN A 293 -6.13 10.11 33.55
C GLN A 293 -4.65 9.70 33.52
N GLY A 294 -3.92 10.05 34.58
CA GLY A 294 -2.50 9.82 34.74
C GLY A 294 -1.66 11.08 34.48
N GLY A 295 -0.45 10.88 33.96
CA GLY A 295 0.51 11.94 33.63
C GLY A 295 1.55 12.22 34.73
N GLY A 296 2.76 12.54 34.30
CA GLY A 296 3.81 13.16 35.10
C GLY A 296 3.64 14.69 35.13
N CYS A 297 3.56 15.33 33.97
CA CYS A 297 3.30 16.77 33.83
C CYS A 297 2.09 16.97 32.92
N VAL A 298 1.08 17.72 33.34
CA VAL A 298 -0.15 17.96 32.59
C VAL A 298 -0.37 19.46 32.44
N GLU A 299 -0.52 19.95 31.22
CA GLU A 299 -0.98 21.30 30.89
C GLU A 299 -2.29 21.17 30.10
N ALA A 300 -3.40 21.67 30.63
CA ALA A 300 -4.70 21.53 29.97
C ALA A 300 -5.47 22.86 29.97
N GLY A 301 -6.01 23.25 28.81
CA GLY A 301 -6.71 24.52 28.65
C GLY A 301 -8.03 24.38 27.90
N GLY A 302 -9.12 24.95 28.43
CA GLY A 302 -10.37 25.10 27.70
C GLY A 302 -11.63 24.92 28.54
N VAL A 303 -12.67 24.31 27.98
CA VAL A 303 -13.97 24.16 28.64
C VAL A 303 -14.20 22.72 29.07
N GLY A 304 -14.56 22.50 30.33
CA GLY A 304 -14.86 21.16 30.85
C GLY A 304 -13.62 20.28 30.96
N VAL A 305 -12.62 20.74 31.72
CA VAL A 305 -11.34 20.03 31.91
C VAL A 305 -11.44 19.14 33.14
N TRP A 306 -11.16 17.85 32.99
CA TRP A 306 -11.12 16.88 34.09
C TRP A 306 -9.76 16.18 34.11
N ILE A 307 -9.06 16.25 35.23
CA ILE A 307 -7.72 15.68 35.39
C ILE A 307 -7.73 14.79 36.62
N GLN A 308 -7.35 13.52 36.45
CA GLN A 308 -7.17 12.56 37.53
C GLN A 308 -5.73 12.04 37.52
N GLY A 309 -4.90 12.48 38.47
CA GLY A 309 -3.47 12.14 38.53
C GLY A 309 -2.57 13.37 38.37
N GLY A 310 -1.41 13.18 37.74
CA GLY A 310 -0.42 14.24 37.57
C GLY A 310 0.62 14.32 38.69
N GLY A 311 1.89 14.51 38.33
CA GLY A 311 2.92 15.02 39.22
C GLY A 311 2.85 16.55 39.32
N CYS A 312 2.83 17.24 38.17
CA CYS A 312 2.62 18.68 38.06
C CYS A 312 1.44 18.95 37.11
N VAL A 313 0.48 19.77 37.51
CA VAL A 313 -0.73 20.08 36.74
C VAL A 313 -0.84 21.59 36.57
N LYS A 314 -0.97 22.06 35.33
CA LYS A 314 -1.44 23.40 34.98
C LYS A 314 -2.78 23.28 34.27
N ALA A 315 -3.83 23.91 34.78
CA ALA A 315 -5.15 23.85 34.17
C ALA A 315 -5.75 25.25 34.02
N GLY A 316 -6.33 25.54 32.86
CA GLY A 316 -6.94 26.84 32.54
C GLY A 316 -8.33 26.70 31.93
N GLY A 317 -9.22 27.66 32.21
CA GLY A 317 -10.46 27.86 31.45
C GLY A 317 -11.75 27.77 32.28
N VAL A 318 -12.79 27.13 31.75
CA VAL A 318 -14.14 27.12 32.36
C VAL A 318 -14.54 25.71 32.76
N GLY A 319 -14.90 25.49 34.03
CA GLY A 319 -15.40 24.20 34.51
C GLY A 319 -14.31 23.14 34.65
N GLY A 320 -13.29 23.42 35.46
CA GLY A 320 -12.18 22.50 35.72
C GLY A 320 -12.42 21.62 36.94
N TRP A 321 -12.01 20.35 36.89
CA TRP A 321 -11.95 19.45 38.04
C TRP A 321 -10.62 18.70 38.05
N ILE A 322 -9.87 18.84 39.13
CA ILE A 322 -8.53 18.27 39.27
C ILE A 322 -8.52 17.39 40.50
N GLN A 323 -8.24 16.10 40.34
CA GLN A 323 -8.10 15.15 41.43
C GLN A 323 -6.71 14.52 41.43
N GLY A 324 -5.93 14.73 42.49
CA GLY A 324 -4.53 14.33 42.55
C GLY A 324 -3.57 15.49 42.30
N GLY A 325 -2.35 15.21 41.85
CA GLY A 325 -1.30 16.22 41.69
C GLY A 325 -0.27 16.21 42.81
N GLY A 326 1.00 16.39 42.47
CA GLY A 326 2.03 16.86 43.40
C GLY A 326 1.97 18.39 43.52
N CYS A 327 2.05 19.10 42.39
CA CYS A 327 1.91 20.56 42.28
C CYS A 327 0.77 20.91 41.31
N VAL A 328 -0.13 21.81 41.68
CA VAL A 328 -1.28 22.24 40.86
C VAL A 328 -1.29 23.76 40.72
N GLU A 329 -1.31 24.25 39.49
CA GLU A 329 -1.57 25.64 39.11
C GLU A 329 -2.88 25.67 38.31
N ALA A 330 -3.93 26.33 38.80
CA ALA A 330 -5.22 26.32 38.11
C ALA A 330 -5.88 27.71 38.04
N GLY A 331 -6.29 28.11 36.83
CA GLY A 331 -6.88 29.42 36.57
C GLY A 331 -8.24 29.32 35.87
N GLY A 332 -9.20 30.16 36.26
CA GLY A 332 -10.42 30.39 35.46
C GLY A 332 -11.74 30.39 36.22
N GLU A 333 -12.83 30.02 35.57
CA GLU A 333 -14.18 30.06 36.14
C GLU A 333 -14.66 28.65 36.51
N GLY A 334 -15.09 28.46 37.76
CA GLY A 334 -15.69 27.20 38.23
C GLY A 334 -14.68 26.04 38.33
N VAL A 335 -13.56 26.25 39.00
CA VAL A 335 -12.49 25.25 39.17
C VAL A 335 -12.61 24.54 40.52
N TRP A 336 -12.50 23.20 40.50
CA TRP A 336 -12.52 22.36 41.69
C TRP A 336 -11.23 21.53 41.77
N ILE A 337 -10.57 21.56 42.93
CA ILE A 337 -9.30 20.86 43.15
C ILE A 337 -9.45 19.96 44.38
N GLN A 338 -9.20 18.66 44.22
CA GLN A 338 -9.23 17.66 45.27
C GLN A 338 -7.89 16.93 45.37
N GLY A 339 -7.18 17.10 46.50
CA GLY A 339 -5.80 16.63 46.65
C GLY A 339 -4.76 17.68 46.20
N GLY A 340 -3.53 17.25 45.93
CA GLY A 340 -2.40 18.15 45.70
C GLY A 340 -1.44 18.21 46.90
N GLY A 341 -0.15 18.42 46.66
CA GLY A 341 0.80 18.84 47.68
C GLY A 341 0.93 20.36 47.76
N CYS A 342 1.19 21.00 46.62
CA CYS A 342 1.27 22.46 46.44
C CYS A 342 0.17 22.94 45.50
N VAL A 343 -0.63 23.93 45.87
CA VAL A 343 -1.75 24.42 45.05
C VAL A 343 -1.69 25.95 44.94
N GLU A 344 -1.65 26.46 43.71
CA GLU A 344 -1.84 27.85 43.33
C GLU A 344 -3.07 27.93 42.43
N ALA A 345 -4.10 28.69 42.83
CA ALA A 345 -5.31 28.80 42.03
C ALA A 345 -5.90 30.21 42.06
N GLY A 346 -6.43 30.65 40.93
CA GLY A 346 -7.00 31.98 40.75
C GLY A 346 -8.22 32.00 39.81
N GLY A 347 -9.08 32.99 39.98
CA GLY A 347 -10.28 33.15 39.16
C GLY A 347 -11.59 33.13 39.97
N VAL A 348 -12.72 32.93 39.29
CA VAL A 348 -14.06 33.05 39.88
C VAL A 348 -14.61 31.67 40.19
N GLY A 349 -15.05 31.43 41.44
CA GLY A 349 -15.67 30.16 41.83
C GLY A 349 -14.67 29.00 41.93
N VAL A 350 -13.51 29.23 42.55
CA VAL A 350 -12.47 28.23 42.83
C VAL A 350 -12.73 27.53 44.17
N TRP A 351 -12.66 26.20 44.20
CA TRP A 351 -12.87 25.36 45.38
C TRP A 351 -11.71 24.38 45.55
N ILE A 352 -11.13 24.28 46.75
CA ILE A 352 -9.96 23.42 47.03
C ILE A 352 -10.24 22.55 48.26
N GLN A 353 -10.01 21.24 48.15
CA GLN A 353 -10.20 20.26 49.22
C GLN A 353 -9.00 19.30 49.32
N GLY A 354 -8.20 19.38 50.41
CA GLY A 354 -7.02 18.52 50.60
C GLY A 354 -5.94 19.16 51.48
N VAL A 355 -4.73 18.58 51.53
CA VAL A 355 -3.57 19.18 52.19
C VAL A 355 -3.00 20.26 51.25
N VAL A 356 -3.16 21.52 51.63
CA VAL A 356 -2.84 22.65 50.76
C VAL A 356 -1.75 23.49 51.43
N VAL A 357 -0.58 23.59 50.81
CA VAL A 357 0.35 24.69 51.07
C VAL A 357 0.04 25.80 50.07
N SER A 358 -0.97 26.62 50.35
CA SER A 358 -1.40 27.70 49.45
C SER A 358 -0.55 28.94 49.67
N ARG A 359 -0.21 29.63 48.57
CA ARG A 359 0.15 31.04 48.59
C ARG A 359 -1.06 31.84 48.06
N PRO A 360 -1.62 32.79 48.82
CA PRO A 360 -2.70 33.62 48.31
C PRO A 360 -2.14 34.59 47.26
N VAL A 361 -2.76 34.61 46.07
CA VAL A 361 -2.52 35.64 45.06
C VAL A 361 -3.43 36.83 45.40
N VAL A 362 -2.83 38.00 45.58
CA VAL A 362 -3.47 39.28 45.93
C VAL A 362 -3.84 40.04 44.67
#